data_AF-A0AA87ZQM3-F1
#
_entry.id   AF-A0AA87ZQM3-F1
#
_cell.length_a   1.000
_cell.length_b   1.000
_cell.length_c   1.000
_cell.angle_alpha   90.00
_cell.angle_beta   90.00
_cell.angle_gamma   90.00
#
_symmetry.space_group_name_H-M   'P 1'
#
loop_
_entity.id
_entity.type
_entity.pdbx_description
1 polymer ?
#
loop_
_entity_poly.entity_id
_entity_poly.type
_entity_poly.pdbx_seq_one_letter_code
_entity_poly.pdbx_strand_id
1 'polypeptide(L)'
;MDVGASTPFLWASEEREKLLEFYERVSGARMHASFIRPGGVAQDLPLGLCRDIDSSTQQFASRIDELEEMSTGNRIWKQRLVDIGTVTAQQAKDWGFSGVMLRGGAGHPPSNGVGPTDRERIRLWPLGTSEPHEFTGCCGHIEMWVEEASKSEGRAVGHVTCTELVADWAFSLIKADQLAFLLSKRVCWDSRRAAPYDVHDQLDPDVPVGTRGDRYDRYCIRIEEMRQSVRIIVQCPNQMPSGMIKADDRKLCPPSRCRMKLSMESCAV
;
A
#
# COMPACT_ATOMS: atom_id res chain seq x y z
N MET A 1 0.96 -18.21 16.33
CA MET A 1 1.63 -19.50 16.60
C MET A 1 2.89 -19.28 17.43
N ASP A 2 3.88 -18.54 16.93
CA ASP A 2 5.20 -18.39 17.58
C ASP A 2 5.17 -17.78 18.99
N VAL A 3 4.20 -16.90 19.27
CA VAL A 3 4.00 -16.30 20.60
C VAL A 3 3.25 -17.24 21.57
N GLY A 4 2.73 -18.37 21.07
CA GLY A 4 1.99 -19.38 21.85
C GLY A 4 0.49 -19.44 21.59
N ALA A 5 -0.08 -18.52 20.80
CA ALA A 5 -1.48 -18.58 20.38
C ALA A 5 -1.62 -19.47 19.13
N SER A 6 -2.10 -20.70 19.30
CA SER A 6 -2.36 -21.67 18.22
C SER A 6 -3.80 -21.65 17.72
N THR A 7 -4.78 -21.39 18.58
CA THR A 7 -6.21 -21.39 18.19
C THR A 7 -6.56 -20.41 17.07
N PRO A 8 -6.12 -19.12 17.10
CA PRO A 8 -6.42 -18.19 16.02
C PRO A 8 -5.86 -18.63 14.66
N PHE A 9 -4.77 -19.40 14.66
CA PHE A 9 -4.19 -19.95 13.44
C PHE A 9 -5.07 -21.03 12.82
N LEU A 10 -5.68 -21.90 13.63
CA LEU A 10 -6.58 -22.94 13.12
C LEU A 10 -7.84 -22.33 12.51
N TRP A 11 -8.43 -21.32 13.17
CA TRP A 11 -9.60 -20.60 12.65
C TRP A 11 -9.27 -19.86 11.34
N ALA A 12 -8.13 -19.17 11.28
CA ALA A 12 -7.70 -18.51 10.06
C ALA A 12 -7.37 -19.50 8.93
N SER A 13 -6.95 -20.73 9.26
CA SER A 13 -6.67 -21.77 8.27
C SER A 13 -7.94 -22.31 7.62
N GLU A 14 -9.05 -22.38 8.37
CA GLU A 14 -10.37 -22.72 7.81
C GLU A 14 -10.83 -21.67 6.78
N GLU A 15 -10.74 -20.38 7.12
CA GLU A 15 -11.09 -19.31 6.18
C GLU A 15 -10.14 -19.27 4.97
N ARG A 16 -8.86 -19.57 5.18
CA ARG A 16 -7.89 -19.72 4.08
C ARG A 16 -8.28 -20.85 3.14
N GLU A 17 -8.85 -21.94 3.64
CA GLU A 17 -9.29 -23.07 2.79
C GLU A 17 -10.40 -22.66 1.83
N LYS A 18 -11.39 -21.89 2.31
CA LYS A 18 -12.46 -21.32 1.47
C LYS A 18 -11.90 -20.45 0.35
N LEU A 19 -10.87 -19.64 0.66
CA LEU A 19 -10.18 -18.84 -0.36
C LEU A 19 -9.44 -19.71 -1.39
N LEU A 20 -8.84 -20.83 -0.97
CA LEU A 20 -8.18 -21.75 -1.90
C LEU A 20 -9.18 -22.47 -2.83
N GLU A 21 -10.41 -22.70 -2.38
CA GLU A 21 -11.49 -23.22 -3.25
C GLU A 21 -11.81 -22.24 -4.38
N PHE A 22 -11.86 -20.93 -4.11
CA PHE A 22 -12.02 -19.93 -5.17
C PHE A 22 -10.86 -19.94 -6.16
N TYR A 23 -9.62 -20.11 -5.68
CA TYR A 23 -8.44 -20.26 -6.54
C TYR A 23 -8.52 -21.50 -7.43
N GLU A 24 -8.98 -22.62 -6.87
CA GLU A 24 -9.18 -23.87 -7.60
C GLU A 24 -10.26 -23.72 -8.67
N ARG A 25 -11.37 -23.04 -8.37
CA ARG A 25 -12.44 -22.80 -9.36
C ARG A 25 -11.99 -21.92 -10.53
N VAL A 26 -11.13 -20.94 -10.28
CA VAL A 26 -10.65 -20.01 -11.32
C VAL A 26 -9.52 -20.61 -12.16
N SER A 27 -8.57 -21.29 -11.52
CA SER A 27 -7.33 -21.71 -12.18
C SER A 27 -7.18 -23.23 -12.34
N GLY A 28 -7.95 -24.03 -11.60
CA GLY A 28 -7.78 -25.47 -11.46
C GLY A 28 -6.69 -25.89 -10.48
N ALA A 29 -5.98 -24.94 -9.85
CA ALA A 29 -4.93 -25.20 -8.88
C ALA A 29 -5.17 -24.43 -7.58
N ARG A 30 -4.79 -25.02 -6.45
CA ARG A 30 -5.06 -24.42 -5.13
C ARG A 30 -4.09 -23.29 -4.77
N MET A 31 -2.82 -23.37 -5.16
CA MET A 31 -1.82 -22.34 -4.82
C MET A 31 -1.12 -21.76 -6.05
N HIS A 32 -0.52 -22.60 -6.89
CA HIS A 32 0.22 -22.16 -8.08
C HIS A 32 -0.70 -22.00 -9.29
N ALA A 33 -1.48 -20.90 -9.29
CA ALA A 33 -2.55 -20.67 -10.25
C ALA A 33 -2.10 -20.27 -11.67
N SER A 34 -0.90 -19.71 -11.85
CA SER A 34 -0.42 -19.16 -13.16
C SER A 34 -1.48 -18.35 -13.92
N PHE A 35 -2.29 -17.60 -13.16
CA PHE A 35 -3.51 -16.96 -13.64
C PHE A 35 -3.24 -15.58 -14.26
N ILE A 36 -2.43 -14.77 -13.56
CA ILE A 36 -1.96 -13.47 -14.05
C ILE A 36 -0.79 -13.72 -15.00
N ARG A 37 -0.87 -13.17 -16.22
CA ARG A 37 0.14 -13.31 -17.27
C ARG A 37 0.39 -11.95 -17.95
N PRO A 38 1.56 -11.77 -18.60
CA PRO A 38 1.76 -10.58 -19.44
C PRO A 38 0.64 -10.48 -20.49
N GLY A 39 -0.04 -9.33 -20.53
CA GLY A 39 -1.19 -9.09 -21.41
C GLY A 39 -2.57 -9.42 -20.83
N GLY A 40 -2.66 -9.72 -19.53
CA GLY A 40 -3.92 -9.79 -18.79
C GLY A 40 -4.10 -11.09 -18.02
N VAL A 41 -5.27 -11.70 -18.17
CA VAL A 41 -5.69 -12.87 -17.37
C VAL A 41 -5.78 -14.13 -18.22
N ALA A 42 -5.45 -15.29 -17.66
CA ALA A 42 -5.43 -16.56 -18.38
C ALA A 42 -6.80 -17.01 -18.91
N GLN A 43 -7.84 -16.92 -18.07
CA GLN A 43 -9.21 -17.36 -18.34
C GLN A 43 -10.20 -16.44 -17.63
N ASP A 44 -11.46 -16.45 -18.09
CA ASP A 44 -12.52 -15.64 -17.46
C ASP A 44 -13.05 -16.34 -16.19
N LEU A 45 -13.77 -15.59 -15.36
CA LEU A 45 -14.37 -16.06 -14.13
C LEU A 45 -15.50 -17.09 -14.45
N PRO A 46 -15.59 -18.20 -13.70
CA PRO A 46 -16.72 -19.11 -13.85
C PRO A 46 -18.02 -18.46 -13.36
N LEU A 47 -19.14 -18.84 -13.99
CA LEU A 47 -20.46 -18.31 -13.66
C LEU A 47 -20.81 -18.57 -12.18
N GLY A 48 -21.37 -17.55 -11.52
CA GLY A 48 -21.82 -17.62 -10.13
C GLY A 48 -20.75 -17.30 -9.08
N LEU A 49 -19.46 -17.31 -9.43
CA LEU A 49 -18.37 -17.11 -8.47
C LEU A 49 -18.44 -15.77 -7.71
N CYS A 50 -18.84 -14.69 -8.36
CA CYS A 50 -18.94 -13.38 -7.71
C CYS A 50 -19.95 -13.37 -6.55
N ARG A 51 -21.04 -14.14 -6.64
CA ARG A 51 -22.04 -14.26 -5.56
C ARG A 51 -21.48 -15.04 -4.38
N ASP A 52 -20.74 -16.11 -4.67
CA ASP A 52 -20.11 -16.95 -3.65
C ASP A 52 -19.06 -16.15 -2.86
N ILE A 53 -18.26 -15.32 -3.57
CA ILE A 53 -17.28 -14.42 -2.96
C ILE A 53 -17.96 -13.41 -2.02
N ASP A 54 -19.07 -12.78 -2.43
CA ASP A 54 -19.81 -11.83 -1.59
C ASP A 54 -20.32 -12.51 -0.30
N SER A 55 -20.92 -13.70 -0.45
CA SER A 55 -21.42 -14.48 0.71
C SER A 55 -20.29 -14.86 1.68
N SER A 56 -19.11 -15.23 1.17
CA SER A 56 -17.94 -15.55 1.98
C SER A 56 -17.37 -14.32 2.65
N THR A 57 -17.43 -13.17 1.99
CA THR A 57 -16.88 -11.91 2.51
C THR A 57 -17.68 -11.39 3.70
N GLN A 58 -19.01 -11.55 3.68
CA GLN A 58 -19.88 -11.22 4.80
C GLN A 58 -19.57 -12.06 6.05
N GLN A 59 -19.31 -13.35 5.87
CA GLN A 59 -18.90 -14.25 6.96
C GLN A 59 -17.49 -13.93 7.46
N PHE A 60 -16.58 -13.55 6.57
CA PHE A 60 -15.19 -13.26 6.94
C PHE A 60 -15.08 -12.03 7.85
N ALA A 61 -15.96 -11.04 7.68
CA ALA A 61 -15.99 -9.86 8.55
C ALA A 61 -16.21 -10.23 10.03
N SER A 62 -17.18 -11.10 10.34
CA SER A 62 -17.41 -11.54 11.72
C SER A 62 -16.25 -12.38 12.27
N ARG A 63 -15.57 -13.16 11.41
CA ARG A 63 -14.39 -13.94 11.82
C ARG A 63 -13.20 -13.06 12.18
N ILE A 64 -13.01 -11.92 11.51
CA ILE A 64 -11.97 -10.96 11.90
C ILE A 64 -12.25 -10.43 13.32
N ASP A 65 -13.50 -10.12 13.64
CA ASP A 65 -13.88 -9.60 14.96
C ASP A 65 -13.66 -10.65 16.06
N GLU A 66 -14.00 -11.93 15.82
CA GLU A 66 -13.69 -13.04 16.73
C GLU A 66 -12.18 -13.22 16.96
N LEU A 67 -11.37 -13.08 15.91
CA LEU A 67 -9.90 -13.15 16.02
C LEU A 67 -9.33 -11.97 16.82
N GLU A 68 -9.92 -10.79 16.66
CA GLU A 68 -9.54 -9.58 17.38
C GLU A 68 -9.89 -9.68 18.87
N GLU A 69 -11.09 -10.16 19.20
CA GLU A 69 -11.54 -10.32 20.59
C GLU A 69 -10.57 -11.17 21.42
N MET A 70 -10.08 -12.27 20.84
CA MET A 70 -9.13 -13.17 21.50
C MET A 70 -7.74 -12.57 21.73
N SER A 71 -7.31 -11.64 20.87
CA SER A 71 -5.91 -11.20 20.80
C SER A 71 -5.71 -9.77 21.30
N THR A 72 -6.52 -8.82 20.84
CA THR A 72 -6.33 -7.38 21.07
C THR A 72 -6.60 -7.00 22.52
N GLY A 73 -7.59 -7.63 23.18
CA GLY A 73 -7.88 -7.43 24.60
C GLY A 73 -6.92 -8.14 25.55
N ASN A 74 -6.13 -9.10 25.06
CA ASN A 74 -5.36 -10.00 25.90
C ASN A 74 -4.11 -9.32 26.49
N ARG A 75 -3.98 -9.32 27.82
CA ARG A 75 -2.84 -8.75 28.54
C ARG A 75 -1.52 -9.42 28.18
N ILE A 76 -1.50 -10.75 28.05
CA ILE A 76 -0.29 -11.52 27.72
C ILE A 76 0.18 -11.12 26.31
N TRP A 77 -0.75 -10.93 25.39
CA TRP A 77 -0.46 -10.51 24.02
C TRP A 77 0.19 -9.12 23.99
N LYS A 78 -0.38 -8.15 24.73
CA LYS A 78 0.20 -6.79 24.86
C LYS A 78 1.58 -6.82 25.51
N GLN A 79 1.76 -7.57 26.59
CA GLN A 79 3.06 -7.70 27.27
C GLN A 79 4.19 -8.22 26.38
N ARG A 80 3.85 -9.00 25.34
CA ARG A 80 4.82 -9.60 24.39
C ARG A 80 5.09 -8.75 23.15
N LEU A 81 4.32 -7.69 22.91
CA LEU A 81 4.36 -6.94 21.64
C LEU A 81 4.54 -5.44 21.81
N VAL A 82 4.04 -4.87 22.91
CA VAL A 82 4.20 -3.45 23.23
C VAL A 82 5.66 -3.18 23.58
N ASP A 83 6.22 -2.08 23.05
CA ASP A 83 7.62 -1.65 23.25
C ASP A 83 8.69 -2.64 22.77
N ILE A 84 8.33 -3.62 21.94
CA ILE A 84 9.29 -4.59 21.38
C ILE A 84 9.50 -4.31 19.89
N GLY A 85 10.77 -4.21 19.50
CA GLY A 85 11.18 -4.03 18.10
C GLY A 85 10.78 -2.66 17.55
N THR A 86 10.91 -1.61 18.35
CA THR A 86 10.62 -0.23 17.97
C THR A 86 11.57 0.22 16.86
N VAL A 87 11.01 0.84 15.82
CA VAL A 87 11.77 1.34 14.66
C VAL A 87 11.37 2.79 14.42
N THR A 88 12.36 3.67 14.36
CA THR A 88 12.15 5.08 14.02
C THR A 88 11.93 5.26 12.52
N ALA A 89 11.21 6.30 12.13
CA ALA A 89 10.94 6.62 10.73
C ALA A 89 12.23 6.81 9.89
N GLN A 90 13.29 7.38 10.47
CA GLN A 90 14.57 7.58 9.79
C GLN A 90 15.27 6.23 9.54
N GLN A 91 15.42 5.41 10.58
CA GLN A 91 16.01 4.07 10.46
C GLN A 91 15.26 3.21 9.44
N ALA A 92 13.92 3.31 9.38
CA ALA A 92 13.13 2.59 8.40
C ALA A 92 13.46 3.00 6.95
N LYS A 93 13.71 4.29 6.70
CA LYS A 93 14.12 4.78 5.38
C LYS A 93 15.55 4.36 5.05
N ASP A 94 16.48 4.49 6.00
CA ASP A 94 17.89 4.17 5.81
C ASP A 94 18.09 2.67 5.50
N TRP A 95 17.31 1.80 6.13
CA TRP A 95 17.33 0.36 5.88
C TRP A 95 16.46 -0.09 4.70
N GLY A 96 15.76 0.83 4.04
CA GLY A 96 14.90 0.51 2.89
C GLY A 96 13.69 -0.35 3.24
N PHE A 97 13.13 -0.21 4.44
CA PHE A 97 11.90 -0.91 4.80
C PHE A 97 10.70 -0.40 4.01
N SER A 98 9.75 -1.30 3.70
CA SER A 98 8.54 -0.99 2.94
C SER A 98 7.27 -1.55 3.59
N GLY A 99 6.11 -1.11 3.09
CA GLY A 99 4.80 -1.62 3.51
C GLY A 99 4.45 -1.29 4.97
N VAL A 100 4.10 -2.31 5.75
CA VAL A 100 3.66 -2.14 7.16
C VAL A 100 4.79 -1.72 8.09
N MET A 101 6.04 -2.08 7.78
CA MET A 101 7.19 -1.68 8.60
C MET A 101 7.40 -0.16 8.58
N LEU A 102 7.20 0.45 7.41
CA LEU A 102 7.36 1.88 7.20
C LEU A 102 6.16 2.66 7.74
N ARG A 103 4.93 2.17 7.54
CA ARG A 103 3.70 2.76 8.11
C ARG A 103 3.56 2.61 9.62
N GLY A 104 4.16 1.57 10.18
CA GLY A 104 4.23 1.36 11.62
C GLY A 104 5.27 2.25 12.30
N GLY A 105 6.24 2.80 11.53
CA GLY A 105 7.40 3.51 12.03
C GLY A 105 7.06 4.74 12.89
N ALA A 106 7.75 4.86 14.02
CA ALA A 106 7.53 5.95 14.95
C ALA A 106 7.96 7.29 14.33
N GLY A 107 7.09 8.29 14.41
CA GLY A 107 7.59 9.66 14.62
C GLY A 107 8.23 9.72 16.01
N HIS A 108 9.18 10.62 16.21
CA HIS A 108 9.96 10.75 17.46
C HIS A 108 9.10 10.52 18.73
N PRO A 109 9.56 9.74 19.73
CA PRO A 109 8.77 9.45 20.92
C PRO A 109 8.27 10.73 21.59
N PRO A 110 7.01 10.76 22.08
CA PRO A 110 6.48 11.94 22.74
C PRO A 110 7.30 12.27 23.99
N SER A 111 7.64 13.55 24.17
CA SER A 111 8.42 14.08 25.30
C SER A 111 7.73 13.90 26.67
N ASN A 112 6.43 13.61 26.66
CA ASN A 112 5.63 13.42 27.86
C ASN A 112 5.36 11.91 27.96
N GLY A 113 5.97 11.25 28.95
CA GLY A 113 5.98 9.78 29.13
C GLY A 113 4.63 9.09 29.39
N VAL A 114 3.52 9.68 28.94
CA VAL A 114 2.18 9.07 28.91
C VAL A 114 1.90 8.69 27.46
N GLY A 115 2.09 7.40 27.14
CA GLY A 115 1.75 6.88 25.82
C GLY A 115 0.24 7.00 25.54
N PRO A 116 -0.16 7.17 24.27
CA PRO A 116 -1.57 7.23 23.89
C PRO A 116 -2.32 5.98 24.36
N THR A 117 -3.60 6.16 24.71
CA THR A 117 -4.47 5.03 25.10
C THR A 117 -4.65 4.08 23.92
N ASP A 118 -4.93 2.78 24.19
CA ASP A 118 -4.89 1.74 23.14
C ASP A 118 -5.83 2.02 21.94
N ARG A 119 -6.90 2.80 22.14
CA ARG A 119 -7.84 3.22 21.08
C ARG A 119 -7.28 4.30 20.14
N GLU A 120 -6.21 5.00 20.52
CA GLU A 120 -5.63 6.11 19.76
C GLU A 120 -4.34 5.70 19.01
N ARG A 121 -3.94 4.42 19.11
CA ARG A 121 -2.68 3.92 18.54
C ARG A 121 -2.69 3.80 17.02
N ILE A 122 -3.86 3.57 16.41
CA ILE A 122 -4.03 3.52 14.97
C ILE A 122 -4.79 4.76 14.53
N ARG A 123 -4.27 5.43 13.51
CA ARG A 123 -5.01 6.45 12.79
C ARG A 123 -5.24 5.97 11.36
N LEU A 124 -6.46 6.13 10.89
CA LEU A 124 -6.74 6.03 9.47
C LEU A 124 -6.19 7.29 8.79
N TRP A 125 -5.46 7.11 7.69
CA TRP A 125 -5.04 8.22 6.87
C TRP A 125 -6.30 8.87 6.25
N PRO A 126 -6.61 10.14 6.59
CA PRO A 126 -7.87 10.74 6.19
C PRO A 126 -8.02 10.82 4.66
N LEU A 127 -9.24 10.52 4.18
CA LEU A 127 -9.72 10.82 2.83
C LEU A 127 -9.88 12.34 2.72
N GLY A 128 -8.81 13.06 2.37
CA GLY A 128 -8.86 14.52 2.27
C GLY A 128 -7.51 15.22 2.22
N THR A 129 -6.43 14.58 2.69
CA THR A 129 -5.09 14.99 2.29
C THR A 129 -4.78 14.37 0.93
N SER A 130 -5.37 14.94 -0.11
CA SER A 130 -4.49 15.29 -1.22
C SER A 130 -3.50 16.27 -0.60
N GLU A 131 -2.32 15.79 -0.22
CA GLU A 131 -1.16 16.63 -0.53
C GLU A 131 -1.06 16.47 -2.04
N PRO A 132 -1.61 17.40 -2.84
CA PRO A 132 -1.39 17.34 -4.26
C PRO A 132 0.13 17.45 -4.42
N HIS A 133 0.75 16.52 -5.14
CA HIS A 133 1.72 16.92 -6.12
C HIS A 133 2.78 17.96 -5.67
N GLU A 134 3.51 17.71 -4.57
CA GLU A 134 4.83 18.36 -4.37
C GLU A 134 6.00 17.39 -4.61
N PHE A 135 5.73 16.24 -5.25
CA PHE A 135 6.75 15.51 -6.01
C PHE A 135 6.80 15.90 -7.49
N THR A 136 5.97 16.85 -7.93
CA THR A 136 6.06 17.53 -9.24
C THR A 136 6.64 18.94 -9.15
N GLY A 137 7.18 19.32 -7.99
CA GLY A 137 7.97 20.55 -7.84
C GLY A 137 9.43 20.40 -8.30
N CYS A 138 10.01 19.20 -8.28
CA CYS A 138 11.39 19.00 -8.71
C CYS A 138 11.57 18.87 -10.24
N CYS A 139 10.54 18.48 -11.00
CA CYS A 139 10.65 18.47 -12.46
C CYS A 139 10.40 19.86 -13.07
N GLY A 140 9.50 20.67 -12.50
CA GLY A 140 9.27 22.05 -12.97
C GLY A 140 10.38 23.04 -12.60
N HIS A 141 11.10 22.80 -11.50
CA HIS A 141 12.25 23.64 -11.15
C HIS A 141 13.49 23.32 -11.96
N ILE A 142 13.66 22.09 -12.47
CA ILE A 142 14.78 21.78 -13.37
C ILE A 142 14.56 22.42 -14.76
N GLU A 143 13.31 22.50 -15.25
CA GLU A 143 13.04 23.16 -16.54
C GLU A 143 13.22 24.69 -16.48
N MET A 144 12.82 25.36 -15.39
CA MET A 144 13.14 26.78 -15.20
C MET A 144 14.63 27.04 -14.98
N TRP A 145 15.32 26.18 -14.20
CA TRP A 145 16.75 26.35 -13.91
C TRP A 145 17.65 26.04 -15.10
N VAL A 146 17.27 25.14 -16.01
CA VAL A 146 18.00 24.92 -17.27
C VAL A 146 17.80 26.11 -18.22
N GLU A 147 16.62 26.75 -18.22
CA GLU A 147 16.34 27.91 -19.08
C GLU A 147 16.94 29.23 -18.55
N GLU A 148 17.17 29.33 -17.24
CA GLU A 148 17.80 30.48 -16.57
C GLU A 148 19.33 30.34 -16.44
N ALA A 149 19.85 29.10 -16.30
CA ALA A 149 21.28 28.80 -16.45
C ALA A 149 21.78 29.02 -17.88
N SER A 150 20.95 28.74 -18.90
CA SER A 150 21.29 28.99 -20.32
C SER A 150 21.36 30.48 -20.67
N LYS A 151 20.80 31.37 -19.85
CA LYS A 151 20.84 32.83 -20.05
C LYS A 151 22.01 33.51 -19.31
N SER A 152 22.64 32.85 -18.34
CA SER A 152 23.69 33.42 -17.49
C SER A 152 25.12 33.09 -17.93
N GLU A 153 25.33 32.14 -18.85
CA GLU A 153 26.62 31.93 -19.53
C GLU A 153 26.84 32.95 -20.65
N GLY A 154 26.94 34.22 -20.25
CA GLY A 154 27.05 35.33 -21.17
C GLY A 154 27.56 36.63 -20.59
N ARG A 155 28.21 36.68 -19.42
CA ARG A 155 29.12 37.81 -19.10
C ARG A 155 30.00 37.61 -17.88
N ALA A 156 31.21 38.13 -18.01
CA ALA A 156 32.33 37.98 -17.11
C ALA A 156 32.36 39.00 -15.94
N VAL A 157 33.07 38.59 -14.88
CA VAL A 157 33.81 39.36 -13.86
C VAL A 157 33.03 40.16 -12.80
N GLY A 158 33.18 39.73 -11.54
CA GLY A 158 33.61 40.61 -10.43
C GLY A 158 32.54 41.09 -9.44
N HIS A 159 32.90 41.00 -8.16
CA HIS A 159 32.26 41.53 -6.95
C HIS A 159 31.17 40.68 -6.27
N VAL A 160 31.62 39.97 -5.24
CA VAL A 160 30.83 39.45 -4.12
C VAL A 160 30.23 40.64 -3.36
N THR A 161 28.91 40.75 -3.29
CA THR A 161 28.21 41.70 -2.41
C THR A 161 27.21 40.97 -1.53
N CYS A 162 27.07 41.46 -0.29
CA CYS A 162 26.27 41.01 0.87
C CYS A 162 24.86 40.41 0.65
N THR A 163 24.32 40.37 -0.56
CA THR A 163 23.02 39.76 -0.89
C THR A 163 23.04 38.23 -0.91
N GLU A 164 24.21 37.62 -1.10
CA GLU A 164 24.36 36.15 -1.06
C GLU A 164 24.25 35.60 0.37
N LEU A 165 24.71 36.33 1.39
CA LEU A 165 24.64 35.86 2.78
C LEU A 165 23.23 35.87 3.36
N VAL A 166 22.36 36.82 2.96
CA VAL A 166 20.95 36.83 3.41
C VAL A 166 20.13 35.81 2.64
N ALA A 167 20.43 35.59 1.36
CA ALA A 167 19.83 34.53 0.57
C ALA A 167 20.22 33.15 1.08
N ASP A 168 21.50 32.91 1.41
CA ASP A 168 21.98 31.66 2.02
C ASP A 168 21.42 31.46 3.44
N TRP A 169 21.32 32.53 4.26
CA TRP A 169 20.73 32.44 5.60
C TRP A 169 19.22 32.18 5.55
N ALA A 170 18.50 32.79 4.60
CA ALA A 170 17.09 32.49 4.33
C ALA A 170 16.90 31.09 3.73
N PHE A 171 17.79 30.62 2.86
CA PHE A 171 17.79 29.25 2.33
C PHE A 171 18.07 28.21 3.43
N SER A 172 18.95 28.54 4.38
CA SER A 172 19.21 27.72 5.56
C SER A 172 18.03 27.70 6.54
N LEU A 173 17.33 28.82 6.76
CA LEU A 173 16.13 28.89 7.61
C LEU A 173 14.92 28.17 6.98
N ILE A 174 14.72 28.29 5.67
CA ILE A 174 13.67 27.56 4.94
C ILE A 174 13.99 26.06 4.89
N LYS A 175 15.26 25.67 4.74
CA LYS A 175 15.68 24.27 4.89
C LYS A 175 15.54 23.76 6.31
N ALA A 176 15.70 24.59 7.35
CA ALA A 176 15.55 24.17 8.74
C ALA A 176 14.09 23.92 9.14
N ASP A 177 13.15 24.76 8.68
CA ASP A 177 11.71 24.53 8.92
C ASP A 177 11.14 23.42 8.03
N GLN A 178 11.61 23.28 6.79
CA GLN A 178 11.28 22.13 5.92
C GLN A 178 11.91 20.83 6.42
N LEU A 179 13.15 20.84 6.95
CA LEU A 179 13.73 19.68 7.62
C LEU A 179 13.00 19.37 8.92
N ALA A 180 12.61 20.35 9.74
CA ALA A 180 11.85 20.09 10.96
C ALA A 180 10.46 19.48 10.65
N PHE A 181 9.84 19.88 9.55
CA PHE A 181 8.58 19.32 9.06
C PHE A 181 8.76 17.92 8.42
N LEU A 182 9.84 17.69 7.67
CA LEU A 182 10.19 16.39 7.06
C LEU A 182 10.77 15.38 8.06
N LEU A 183 11.39 15.84 9.15
CA LEU A 183 11.90 15.00 10.25
C LEU A 183 10.81 14.67 11.29
N SER A 184 9.69 15.41 11.27
CA SER A 184 8.53 15.22 12.14
C SER A 184 7.48 14.28 11.55
N LYS A 185 7.34 14.22 10.22
CA LYS A 185 6.27 13.46 9.59
C LYS A 185 6.52 11.95 9.61
N ARG A 186 5.60 11.25 10.28
CA ARG A 186 5.38 9.80 10.16
C ARG A 186 5.28 9.42 8.69
N VAL A 187 5.91 8.32 8.31
CA VAL A 187 5.99 7.93 6.90
C VAL A 187 4.68 7.26 6.48
N CYS A 188 3.83 8.02 5.83
CA CYS A 188 2.56 7.55 5.34
C CYS A 188 2.70 7.26 3.85
N TRP A 189 3.06 6.02 3.57
CA TRP A 189 3.38 5.58 2.21
C TRP A 189 2.71 4.26 1.94
N ASP A 190 1.96 4.22 0.84
CA ASP A 190 1.39 3.02 0.25
C ASP A 190 1.48 3.16 -1.26
N SER A 191 2.07 2.17 -1.93
CA SER A 191 2.21 2.18 -3.38
C SER A 191 0.86 2.29 -4.07
N ARG A 192 -0.21 1.70 -3.49
CA ARG A 192 -1.56 1.74 -4.07
C ARG A 192 -2.13 3.15 -4.18
N ARG A 193 -1.69 4.09 -3.32
CA ARG A 193 -2.11 5.50 -3.34
C ARG A 193 -1.08 6.43 -3.98
N ALA A 194 0.20 6.15 -3.77
CA ALA A 194 1.27 7.02 -4.27
C ALA A 194 1.58 6.79 -5.75
N ALA A 195 1.55 5.52 -6.19
CA ALA A 195 1.79 5.09 -7.56
C ALA A 195 0.75 4.01 -7.91
N PRO A 196 -0.52 4.43 -8.06
CA PRO A 196 -1.63 3.51 -8.29
C PRO A 196 -1.41 2.69 -9.57
N TYR A 197 -1.84 1.44 -9.51
CA TYR A 197 -1.71 0.47 -10.59
C TYR A 197 -3.04 -0.26 -10.77
N ASP A 198 -3.23 -0.84 -11.95
CA ASP A 198 -4.47 -1.51 -12.38
C ASP A 198 -5.70 -0.62 -12.22
N VAL A 199 -6.50 -0.83 -11.18
CA VAL A 199 -7.79 -0.16 -10.92
C VAL A 199 -7.81 0.49 -9.52
N HIS A 200 -6.66 0.54 -8.83
CA HIS A 200 -6.60 1.11 -7.49
C HIS A 200 -6.88 2.61 -7.41
N ASP A 201 -6.87 3.32 -8.54
CA ASP A 201 -7.31 4.72 -8.66
C ASP A 201 -8.80 4.93 -8.38
N GLN A 202 -9.62 3.92 -8.70
CA GLN A 202 -11.08 4.00 -8.61
C GLN A 202 -11.60 3.42 -7.28
N LEU A 203 -10.72 2.78 -6.52
CA LEU A 203 -11.02 2.15 -5.25
C LEU A 203 -10.49 3.05 -4.14
N ASP A 204 -11.30 3.29 -3.11
CA ASP A 204 -10.92 4.13 -1.97
C ASP A 204 -10.70 3.30 -0.69
N PRO A 205 -9.52 2.66 -0.52
CA PRO A 205 -9.15 2.05 0.75
C PRO A 205 -8.53 3.07 1.70
N ASP A 206 -8.97 3.02 2.95
CA ASP A 206 -8.33 3.78 4.02
C ASP A 206 -7.02 3.09 4.40
N VAL A 207 -5.93 3.86 4.57
CA VAL A 207 -4.62 3.30 4.92
C VAL A 207 -4.36 3.51 6.42
N PRO A 208 -4.24 2.44 7.22
CA PRO A 208 -3.92 2.56 8.64
C PRO A 208 -2.44 2.89 8.84
N VAL A 209 -2.16 3.82 9.76
CA VAL A 209 -0.82 4.27 10.15
C VAL A 209 -0.64 4.12 11.65
N GLY A 210 0.53 3.62 12.06
CA GLY A 210 0.90 3.40 13.45
C GLY A 210 1.37 4.68 14.15
N THR A 211 1.56 4.60 15.46
CA THR A 211 2.00 5.74 16.27
C THR A 211 3.40 5.57 16.85
N ARG A 212 3.71 4.38 17.36
CA ARG A 212 4.86 4.13 18.24
C ARG A 212 6.02 3.38 17.61
N GLY A 213 5.84 2.70 16.47
CA GLY A 213 6.92 1.89 15.89
C GLY A 213 6.94 0.42 16.32
N ASP A 214 6.09 0.02 17.27
CA ASP A 214 6.14 -1.27 17.95
C ASP A 214 5.63 -2.43 17.07
N ARG A 215 5.93 -3.67 17.48
CA ARG A 215 5.29 -4.86 16.88
C ARG A 215 3.76 -4.86 17.05
N TYR A 216 3.24 -4.31 18.15
CA TYR A 216 1.80 -4.24 18.39
C TYR A 216 1.09 -3.35 17.35
N ASP A 217 1.63 -2.18 17.04
CA ASP A 217 1.05 -1.29 16.03
C ASP A 217 1.03 -1.95 14.64
N ARG A 218 2.09 -2.71 14.30
CA ARG A 218 2.14 -3.48 13.05
C ARG A 218 1.09 -4.58 13.01
N TYR A 219 0.85 -5.26 14.13
CA TYR A 219 -0.23 -6.25 14.24
C TYR A 219 -1.59 -5.58 14.00
N CYS A 220 -1.87 -4.45 14.65
CA CYS A 220 -3.15 -3.80 14.48
C CYS A 220 -3.34 -3.21 13.07
N ILE A 221 -2.28 -2.69 12.44
CA ILE A 221 -2.29 -2.31 11.01
C ILE A 221 -2.71 -3.51 10.14
N ARG A 222 -2.19 -4.72 10.40
CA ARG A 222 -2.57 -5.91 9.62
C ARG A 222 -4.04 -6.30 9.80
N ILE A 223 -4.58 -6.19 11.01
CA ILE A 223 -6.01 -6.44 11.25
C ILE A 223 -6.85 -5.45 10.44
N GLU A 224 -6.50 -4.17 10.49
CA GLU A 224 -7.24 -3.14 9.76
C GLU A 224 -7.07 -3.29 8.23
N GLU A 225 -5.88 -3.68 7.75
CA GLU A 225 -5.68 -4.02 6.33
C GLU A 225 -6.58 -5.16 5.86
N MET A 226 -6.87 -6.16 6.69
CA MET A 226 -7.82 -7.22 6.35
C MET A 226 -9.24 -6.67 6.19
N ARG A 227 -9.68 -5.74 7.06
CA ARG A 227 -10.98 -5.06 6.93
C ARG A 227 -11.07 -4.21 5.66
N GLN A 228 -10.01 -3.49 5.33
CA GLN A 228 -9.96 -2.69 4.10
C GLN A 228 -9.89 -3.59 2.84
N SER A 229 -9.27 -4.77 2.94
CA SER A 229 -9.28 -5.76 1.85
C SER A 229 -10.69 -6.31 1.61
N VAL A 230 -11.45 -6.58 2.68
CA VAL A 230 -12.88 -6.93 2.61
C VAL A 230 -13.68 -5.85 1.89
N ARG A 231 -13.46 -4.57 2.24
CA ARG A 231 -14.12 -3.44 1.57
C ARG A 231 -13.82 -3.38 0.07
N ILE A 232 -12.57 -3.58 -0.33
CA ILE A 232 -12.18 -3.65 -1.74
C ILE A 232 -12.90 -4.81 -2.45
N ILE A 233 -12.92 -6.00 -1.83
CA ILE A 233 -13.56 -7.19 -2.41
C ILE A 233 -15.05 -6.96 -2.63
N VAL A 234 -15.73 -6.22 -1.75
CA VAL A 234 -17.15 -5.86 -1.93
C VAL A 234 -17.34 -4.80 -3.02
N GLN A 235 -16.39 -3.89 -3.20
CA GLN A 235 -16.46 -2.84 -4.23
C GLN A 235 -16.25 -3.38 -5.65
N CYS A 236 -15.30 -4.30 -5.84
CA CYS A 236 -14.91 -4.78 -7.17
C CYS A 236 -16.08 -5.40 -7.99
N PRO A 237 -16.93 -6.29 -7.46
CA PRO A 237 -18.06 -6.86 -8.20
C PRO A 237 -19.09 -5.81 -8.63
N ASN A 238 -19.25 -4.73 -7.85
CA ASN A 238 -20.21 -3.66 -8.16
C ASN A 238 -19.75 -2.76 -9.31
N GLN A 239 -18.44 -2.70 -9.56
CA GLN A 239 -17.82 -1.84 -10.58
C GLN A 239 -17.25 -2.65 -11.75
N MET A 240 -17.61 -3.91 -11.91
CA MET A 240 -17.01 -4.79 -12.91
C MET A 240 -17.47 -4.43 -14.33
N PRO A 241 -16.57 -3.99 -15.23
CA PRO A 241 -16.92 -3.74 -16.61
C PRO A 241 -17.00 -5.06 -17.38
N SER A 242 -17.96 -5.16 -18.31
CA SER A 242 -17.98 -6.24 -19.29
C SER A 242 -16.94 -5.96 -20.38
N GLY A 243 -16.10 -6.93 -20.71
CA GLY A 243 -15.06 -6.73 -21.71
C GLY A 243 -14.21 -7.96 -21.97
N MET A 244 -13.21 -7.77 -22.85
CA MET A 244 -12.20 -8.79 -23.09
C MET A 244 -11.18 -8.83 -21.94
N ILE A 245 -10.81 -10.04 -21.52
CA ILE A 245 -9.90 -10.29 -20.40
C ILE A 245 -8.40 -10.27 -20.76
N LYS A 246 -8.09 -10.30 -22.06
CA LYS A 246 -6.74 -10.34 -22.62
C LYS A 246 -6.56 -9.21 -23.60
N ALA A 247 -5.33 -8.72 -23.71
CA ALA A 247 -4.94 -7.81 -24.78
C ALA A 247 -5.20 -8.44 -26.16
N ASP A 248 -5.58 -7.61 -27.13
CA ASP A 248 -5.88 -8.04 -28.50
C ASP A 248 -4.63 -8.41 -29.32
N ASP A 249 -3.44 -8.13 -28.78
CA ASP A 249 -2.16 -8.39 -29.42
C ASP A 249 -1.83 -9.89 -29.45
N ARG A 250 -2.03 -10.50 -30.62
CA ARG A 250 -1.80 -11.94 -30.83
C ARG A 250 -0.34 -12.36 -30.63
N LYS A 251 0.63 -11.45 -30.81
CA LYS A 251 2.05 -11.75 -30.60
C LYS A 251 2.39 -12.00 -29.13
N LEU A 252 1.62 -11.40 -28.22
CA LEU A 252 1.83 -11.51 -26.78
C LEU A 252 0.88 -12.54 -26.16
N CYS A 253 -0.40 -12.46 -26.51
CA CYS A 253 -1.44 -13.31 -25.96
C CYS A 253 -1.85 -14.41 -26.95
N PRO A 254 -1.92 -15.69 -26.51
CA PRO A 254 -2.41 -16.76 -27.36
C PRO A 254 -3.90 -16.54 -27.69
N PRO A 255 -4.33 -16.84 -28.94
CA PRO A 255 -5.72 -16.68 -29.35
C PRO A 255 -6.66 -17.66 -28.62
N SER A 256 -7.96 -17.36 -28.64
CA SER A 256 -8.97 -18.30 -28.14
C SER A 256 -8.97 -19.60 -28.94
N ARG A 257 -9.27 -20.73 -28.26
CA ARG A 257 -9.30 -22.06 -28.90
C ARG A 257 -10.25 -22.14 -30.09
N CYS A 258 -11.37 -21.42 -30.04
CA CYS A 258 -12.32 -21.35 -31.15
C CYS A 258 -11.71 -20.65 -32.37
N ARG A 259 -11.03 -19.51 -32.16
CA ARG A 259 -10.41 -18.73 -33.24
C ARG A 259 -9.27 -19.52 -33.90
N MET A 260 -8.43 -20.16 -33.07
CA MET A 260 -7.34 -21.02 -33.50
C MET A 260 -7.80 -22.06 -34.53
N LYS A 261 -8.95 -22.69 -34.33
CA LYS A 261 -9.45 -23.72 -35.27
C LYS A 261 -10.00 -23.17 -36.60
N LEU A 262 -10.34 -21.89 -36.66
CA LEU A 262 -11.05 -21.29 -37.80
C LEU A 262 -10.15 -20.46 -38.72
N SER A 263 -9.08 -19.86 -38.20
CA SER A 263 -8.21 -18.95 -38.96
C SER A 263 -6.78 -19.47 -39.03
N MET A 264 -6.24 -19.50 -40.25
CA MET A 264 -4.86 -19.91 -40.52
C MET A 264 -3.85 -19.00 -39.80
N GLU A 265 -4.15 -17.70 -39.67
CA GLU A 265 -3.31 -16.73 -38.95
C GLU A 265 -3.21 -17.03 -37.46
N SER A 266 -4.29 -17.52 -36.85
CA SER A 266 -4.27 -17.87 -35.42
C SER A 266 -3.70 -19.24 -35.12
N CYS A 267 -3.53 -20.11 -36.12
CA CYS A 267 -2.79 -21.36 -35.99
C CYS A 267 -1.27 -21.15 -36.01
N ALA A 268 -0.79 -20.11 -36.70
CA ALA A 268 0.63 -19.87 -36.92
C ALA A 268 1.34 -19.17 -35.74
N VAL A 269 0.59 -18.82 -34.70
CA VAL A 269 1.05 -18.07 -33.53
C VAL A 269 1.08 -18.96 -32.30
#